data_AF-A0AAJ5RGW8-F1
#
_entry.id   AF-A0AAJ5RGW8-F1
#
_cell.length_a   1.000
_cell.length_b   1.000
_cell.length_c   1.000
_cell.angle_alpha   90.00
_cell.angle_beta   90.00
_cell.angle_gamma   90.00
#
_symmetry.space_group_name_H-M   'P 1'
#
loop_
_entity.id
_entity.type
_entity.pdbx_description
1 polymer ?
#
loop_
_entity_poly.entity_id
_entity_poly.type
_entity_poly.pdbx_seq_one_letter_code
_entity_poly.pdbx_strand_id
1 'polypeptide(L)'
;MKEGEAMLSITNYEGTLTEALVCRGKPVVRKNIDGVFELTLDASERDNPHSFHLLAEESIIEAGGFQFRIKQLHRKSRGNVKSILAQHIFFDNIWRRQEGTNGGHKTLNEFATFALRNTNWTFTSDFDEDGYIEAFGNDNIVKLVNQICEAFECEYEITSNSNIHFSKMLGPDNDFVYQYGDNIIELSKSVNTDNLRTRISAKGKDNLVVRYTSPQAAKWGIRDADDMSDERFSDSDNLMDKARKSLKDQPEISI
;
A
#
# COMPACT_ATOMS: atom_id res chain seq x y z
N MET A 1 18.86 -33.30 1.02
CA MET A 1 18.74 -32.01 0.31
C MET A 1 17.28 -31.61 0.39
N LYS A 2 16.94 -30.51 1.07
CA LYS A 2 15.56 -30.01 1.18
C LYS A 2 15.31 -29.06 0.02
N GLU A 3 14.13 -29.18 -0.59
CA GLU A 3 13.67 -28.35 -1.70
C GLU A 3 13.70 -26.85 -1.35
N GLY A 4 14.36 -26.07 -2.21
CA GLY A 4 14.01 -24.68 -2.49
C GLY A 4 14.18 -23.64 -1.37
N GLU A 5 15.28 -23.64 -0.62
CA GLU A 5 15.66 -22.40 0.08
C GLU A 5 16.01 -21.35 -0.99
N ALA A 6 15.10 -20.38 -1.21
CA ALA A 6 15.35 -19.26 -2.09
C ALA A 6 16.64 -18.57 -1.65
N MET A 7 17.64 -18.57 -2.53
CA MET A 7 18.94 -17.97 -2.26
C MET A 7 18.76 -16.46 -2.08
N LEU A 8 19.19 -15.92 -0.93
CA LEU A 8 19.26 -14.48 -0.73
C LEU A 8 20.63 -13.97 -1.18
N SER A 9 20.65 -12.81 -1.81
CA SER A 9 21.87 -12.08 -2.14
C SER A 9 21.75 -10.62 -1.71
N ILE A 10 22.91 -9.98 -1.52
CA ILE A 10 23.01 -8.56 -1.23
C ILE A 10 23.96 -7.91 -2.23
N THR A 11 23.52 -6.80 -2.80
CA THR A 11 24.29 -5.95 -3.70
C THR A 11 24.51 -4.60 -3.04
N ASN A 12 25.74 -4.08 -3.07
CA ASN A 12 26.02 -2.73 -2.56
C ASN A 12 25.24 -1.66 -3.31
N TYR A 13 25.19 -0.45 -2.72
CA TYR A 13 24.50 0.69 -3.31
C TYR A 13 24.96 1.01 -4.74
N GLU A 14 26.26 0.92 -5.02
CA GLU A 14 26.81 1.20 -6.35
C GLU A 14 26.45 0.16 -7.41
N GLY A 15 25.92 -1.01 -7.01
CA GLY A 15 25.59 -2.09 -7.94
C GLY A 15 26.81 -2.85 -8.49
N THR A 16 27.97 -2.74 -7.84
CA THR A 16 29.25 -3.27 -8.35
C THR A 16 29.69 -4.57 -7.69
N LEU A 17 29.16 -4.88 -6.52
CA LEU A 17 29.51 -6.08 -5.76
C LEU A 17 28.25 -6.74 -5.21
N THR A 18 28.08 -8.01 -5.56
CA THR A 18 26.98 -8.86 -5.10
C THR A 18 27.56 -10.09 -4.42
N GLU A 19 27.02 -10.43 -3.25
CA GLU A 19 27.44 -11.60 -2.48
C GLU A 19 26.22 -12.36 -1.95
N ALA A 20 26.40 -13.65 -1.65
CA ALA A 20 25.38 -14.44 -0.98
C ALA A 20 25.12 -13.93 0.45
N LEU A 21 23.86 -13.97 0.88
CA LEU A 21 23.43 -13.53 2.20
C LEU A 21 22.74 -14.67 2.96
N VAL A 22 23.20 -14.91 4.19
CA VAL A 22 22.63 -15.88 5.12
C VAL A 22 21.93 -15.14 6.26
N CYS A 23 20.64 -15.38 6.42
CA CYS A 23 19.85 -14.80 7.50
C CYS A 23 19.94 -15.62 8.78
N ARG A 24 19.85 -14.94 9.92
CA ARG A 24 19.60 -15.56 11.22
C ARG A 24 18.09 -15.73 11.40
N GLY A 25 17.63 -16.97 11.32
CA GLY A 25 16.20 -17.28 11.32
C GLY A 25 15.57 -17.04 9.96
N LYS A 26 14.23 -17.09 9.90
CA LYS A 26 13.51 -16.88 8.64
C LYS A 26 13.34 -15.39 8.37
N PRO A 27 13.73 -14.88 7.19
CA PRO A 27 13.33 -13.54 6.78
C PRO A 27 11.80 -13.45 6.75
N VAL A 28 11.26 -12.28 7.09
CA VAL A 28 9.83 -12.02 7.08
C VAL A 28 9.52 -11.00 6.01
N VAL A 29 8.73 -11.43 5.03
CA VAL A 29 8.14 -10.58 4.01
C VAL A 29 6.75 -10.15 4.50
N ARG A 30 6.46 -8.85 4.46
CA ARG A 30 5.13 -8.30 4.74
C ARG A 30 4.58 -7.66 3.48
N LYS A 31 3.36 -8.03 3.11
CA LYS A 31 2.60 -7.44 2.02
C LYS A 31 1.20 -7.08 2.53
N ASN A 32 0.79 -5.82 2.37
CA ASN A 32 -0.56 -5.37 2.76
C ASN A 32 -1.26 -4.72 1.56
N ILE A 33 -2.60 -4.60 1.64
CA ILE A 33 -3.45 -3.96 0.62
C ILE A 33 -3.14 -2.47 0.41
N ASP A 34 -2.57 -1.81 1.42
CA ASP A 34 -2.14 -0.40 1.35
C ASP A 34 -0.83 -0.21 0.53
N GLY A 35 -0.38 -1.25 -0.18
CA GLY A 35 0.81 -1.25 -1.01
C GLY A 35 2.10 -1.64 -0.28
N VAL A 36 2.13 -1.71 1.06
CA VAL A 36 3.33 -2.11 1.83
C VAL A 36 3.90 -3.41 1.26
N PHE A 37 5.18 -3.41 0.88
CA PHE A 37 5.90 -4.62 0.48
C PHE A 37 7.34 -4.55 1.03
N GLU A 38 7.55 -5.19 2.17
CA GLU A 38 8.76 -5.04 2.97
C GLU A 38 9.39 -6.39 3.30
N LEU A 39 10.71 -6.38 3.47
CA LEU A 39 11.52 -7.48 3.91
C LEU A 39 12.21 -7.09 5.22
N THR A 40 12.04 -7.93 6.24
CA THR A 40 12.77 -7.80 7.50
C THR A 40 13.61 -9.04 7.77
N LEU A 41 14.84 -8.84 8.22
CA LEU A 41 15.78 -9.92 8.54
C LEU A 41 16.84 -9.49 9.53
N ASP A 42 17.43 -10.49 10.20
CA ASP A 42 18.64 -10.35 11.00
C ASP A 42 19.78 -11.10 10.28
N ALA A 43 20.97 -10.53 10.23
CA ALA A 43 22.15 -11.20 9.69
C ALA A 43 23.36 -10.95 10.60
N SER A 44 24.20 -11.97 10.81
CA SER A 44 25.40 -11.89 11.65
C SER A 44 26.66 -11.84 10.80
N GLU A 45 27.70 -11.16 11.27
CA GLU A 45 29.00 -11.15 10.59
C GLU A 45 29.62 -12.54 10.52
N ARG A 46 29.42 -13.35 11.57
CA ARG A 46 29.95 -14.72 11.64
C ARG A 46 29.44 -15.60 10.50
N ASP A 47 28.16 -15.48 10.17
CA ASP A 47 27.53 -16.26 9.10
C ASP A 47 27.76 -15.65 7.72
N ASN A 48 28.18 -14.37 7.67
CA ASN A 48 28.32 -13.56 6.46
C ASN A 48 29.68 -12.85 6.38
N PRO A 49 30.83 -13.54 6.51
CA PRO A 49 32.13 -12.88 6.61
C PRO A 49 32.48 -12.03 5.39
N HIS A 50 31.95 -12.36 4.21
CA HIS A 50 32.19 -11.63 2.96
C HIS A 50 31.10 -10.60 2.65
N SER A 51 29.84 -10.85 3.01
CA SER A 51 28.71 -10.00 2.65
C SER A 51 28.23 -9.05 3.76
N PHE A 52 28.67 -9.22 5.01
CA PHE A 52 28.18 -8.43 6.13
C PHE A 52 28.45 -6.93 5.98
N HIS A 53 29.55 -6.55 5.34
CA HIS A 53 29.88 -5.16 5.07
C HIS A 53 28.94 -4.51 4.03
N LEU A 54 28.34 -5.31 3.13
CA LEU A 54 27.37 -4.88 2.12
C LEU A 54 25.98 -4.61 2.69
N LEU A 55 25.69 -5.09 3.91
CA LEU A 55 24.46 -4.71 4.64
C LEU A 55 24.58 -3.27 5.12
N ALA A 56 24.42 -2.32 4.21
CA ALA A 56 24.51 -0.89 4.45
C ALA A 56 23.27 -0.17 3.91
N GLU A 57 23.15 1.11 4.22
CA GLU A 57 22.08 1.98 3.74
C GLU A 57 21.96 1.89 2.21
N GLU A 58 20.72 1.85 1.71
CA GLU A 58 20.38 1.85 0.29
C GLU A 58 20.90 0.66 -0.55
N SER A 59 21.57 -0.32 0.07
CA SER A 59 21.96 -1.57 -0.58
C SER A 59 20.73 -2.43 -0.91
N ILE A 60 20.83 -3.30 -1.91
CA ILE A 60 19.70 -4.07 -2.45
C ILE A 60 19.82 -5.53 -2.05
N ILE A 61 18.78 -6.05 -1.40
CA ILE A 61 18.63 -7.46 -1.07
C ILE A 61 17.71 -8.10 -2.10
N GLU A 62 18.16 -9.18 -2.74
CA GLU A 62 17.31 -10.00 -3.60
C GLU A 62 16.78 -11.19 -2.80
N ALA A 63 15.45 -11.37 -2.78
CA ALA A 63 14.77 -12.44 -2.08
C ALA A 63 13.50 -12.85 -2.83
N GLY A 64 13.37 -14.14 -3.15
CA GLY A 64 12.16 -14.67 -3.81
C GLY A 64 11.86 -14.06 -5.18
N GLY A 65 12.90 -13.65 -5.92
CA GLY A 65 12.76 -12.98 -7.22
C GLY A 65 12.46 -11.47 -7.15
N PHE A 66 12.34 -10.92 -5.94
CA PHE A 66 12.08 -9.50 -5.70
C PHE A 66 13.30 -8.80 -5.12
N GLN A 67 13.42 -7.51 -5.41
CA GLN A 67 14.49 -6.65 -4.93
C GLN A 67 13.97 -5.67 -3.88
N PHE A 68 14.67 -5.60 -2.75
CA PHE A 68 14.34 -4.77 -1.61
C PHE A 68 15.51 -3.86 -1.27
N ARG A 69 15.26 -2.56 -1.17
CA ARG A 69 16.25 -1.57 -0.77
C ARG A 69 16.25 -1.36 0.73
N ILE A 70 17.42 -1.44 1.36
CA ILE A 70 17.58 -1.21 2.80
C ILE A 70 17.26 0.24 3.16
N LYS A 71 16.31 0.42 4.09
CA LYS A 71 15.86 1.73 4.59
C LYS A 71 16.11 1.94 6.07
N GLN A 72 16.14 0.86 6.85
CA GLN A 72 16.48 0.93 8.27
C GLN A 72 17.45 -0.18 8.63
N LEU A 73 18.42 0.16 9.48
CA LEU A 73 19.46 -0.74 9.94
C LEU A 73 19.74 -0.49 11.41
N HIS A 74 19.64 -1.55 12.22
CA HIS A 74 20.00 -1.52 13.64
C HIS A 74 21.13 -2.50 13.90
N ARG A 75 22.22 -2.04 14.52
CA ARG A 75 23.35 -2.90 14.93
C ARG A 75 23.16 -3.35 16.37
N LYS A 76 23.28 -4.66 16.61
CA LYS A 76 23.29 -5.27 17.93
C LYS A 76 24.74 -5.63 18.29
N SER A 77 25.26 -5.03 19.36
CA SER A 77 26.67 -5.22 19.78
C SER A 77 26.99 -6.67 20.16
N ARG A 78 26.02 -7.40 20.74
CA ARG A 78 26.18 -8.82 21.07
C ARG A 78 26.04 -9.67 19.80
N GLY A 79 27.14 -10.27 19.37
CA GLY A 79 27.17 -11.20 18.24
C GLY A 79 27.29 -10.53 16.86
N ASN A 80 27.59 -9.22 16.83
CA ASN A 80 27.71 -8.38 15.63
C ASN A 80 26.62 -8.69 14.57
N VAL A 81 25.39 -8.35 14.93
CA VAL A 81 24.20 -8.62 14.12
C VAL A 81 23.63 -7.30 13.60
N LYS A 82 23.21 -7.28 12.33
CA LYS A 82 22.42 -6.20 11.73
C LYS A 82 20.98 -6.67 11.58
N SER A 83 20.05 -5.91 12.16
CA SER A 83 18.61 -6.03 11.90
C SER A 83 18.23 -5.03 10.83
N ILE A 84 17.58 -5.51 9.78
CA ILE A 84 17.30 -4.77 8.55
C ILE A 84 15.78 -4.68 8.34
N LEU A 85 15.33 -3.50 7.93
CA LEU A 85 14.06 -3.31 7.23
C LEU A 85 14.38 -2.74 5.84
N ALA A 86 13.94 -3.46 4.82
CA ALA A 86 14.09 -3.10 3.43
C ALA A 86 12.71 -3.03 2.76
N GLN A 87 12.52 -2.10 1.82
CA GLN A 87 11.27 -1.92 1.09
C GLN A 87 11.46 -2.31 -0.37
N HIS A 88 10.44 -2.86 -1.02
CA HIS A 88 10.53 -3.20 -2.44
C HIS A 88 10.97 -1.99 -3.26
N ILE A 89 11.83 -2.19 -4.27
CA ILE A 89 12.38 -1.11 -5.11
C ILE A 89 11.32 -0.28 -5.85
N PHE A 90 10.06 -0.71 -5.88
CA PHE A 90 8.94 0.11 -6.35
C PHE A 90 8.84 1.42 -5.57
N PHE A 91 9.11 1.38 -4.27
CA PHE A 91 9.03 2.55 -3.38
C PHE A 91 10.15 3.55 -3.60
N ASP A 92 11.21 3.21 -4.35
CA ASP A 92 12.20 4.20 -4.81
C ASP A 92 11.54 5.27 -5.71
N ASN A 93 10.40 4.96 -6.31
CA ASN A 93 9.65 5.92 -7.11
C ASN A 93 9.02 7.06 -6.26
N ILE A 94 9.12 7.03 -4.92
CA ILE A 94 8.73 8.17 -4.07
C ILE A 94 9.57 9.43 -4.34
N TRP A 95 10.81 9.25 -4.83
CA TRP A 95 11.70 10.36 -5.20
C TRP A 95 11.57 10.78 -6.67
N ARG A 96 10.80 10.01 -7.46
CA ARG A 96 10.59 10.29 -8.88
C ARG A 96 9.27 11.02 -9.04
N ARG A 97 9.38 12.30 -9.37
CA ARG A 97 8.23 13.13 -9.70
C ARG A 97 7.86 13.00 -11.16
N GLN A 98 6.57 12.87 -11.42
CA GLN A 98 6.01 12.87 -12.74
C GLN A 98 5.48 14.27 -13.04
N GLU A 99 6.26 15.01 -13.84
CA GLU A 99 5.95 16.39 -14.19
C GLU A 99 4.80 16.49 -15.19
N GLY A 100 4.03 17.58 -15.10
CA GLY A 100 2.84 17.84 -15.90
C GLY A 100 1.55 17.29 -15.29
N THR A 101 0.41 17.73 -15.82
CA THR A 101 -0.92 17.30 -15.40
C THR A 101 -1.57 16.44 -16.47
N ASN A 102 -2.31 15.42 -16.05
CA ASN A 102 -3.11 14.55 -16.93
C ASN A 102 -4.45 14.20 -16.28
N GLY A 103 -5.06 15.17 -15.58
CA GLY A 103 -6.39 15.01 -14.98
C GLY A 103 -7.52 14.97 -16.01
N GLY A 104 -8.75 14.80 -15.52
CA GLY A 104 -9.98 14.71 -16.30
C GLY A 104 -10.59 13.31 -16.28
N HIS A 105 -11.54 13.06 -17.19
CA HIS A 105 -12.12 11.73 -17.42
C HIS A 105 -11.20 10.92 -18.33
N LYS A 106 -10.74 9.77 -17.85
CA LYS A 106 -9.79 8.87 -18.55
C LYS A 106 -9.95 7.43 -18.09
N THR A 107 -9.44 6.49 -18.89
CA THR A 107 -9.34 5.09 -18.47
C THR A 107 -8.24 4.92 -17.40
N LEU A 108 -8.31 3.83 -16.63
CA LEU A 108 -7.20 3.46 -15.74
C LEU A 108 -5.87 3.38 -16.50
N ASN A 109 -5.90 2.79 -17.70
CA ASN A 109 -4.72 2.59 -18.53
C ASN A 109 -4.07 3.92 -18.93
N GLU A 110 -4.86 4.95 -19.25
CA GLU A 110 -4.35 6.28 -19.56
C GLU A 110 -3.67 6.93 -18.35
N PHE A 111 -4.26 6.81 -17.15
CA PHE A 111 -3.67 7.35 -15.93
C PHE A 111 -2.38 6.60 -15.54
N ALA A 112 -2.41 5.27 -15.55
CA ALA A 112 -1.25 4.44 -15.22
C ALA A 112 -0.10 4.64 -16.22
N THR A 113 -0.42 4.74 -17.52
CA THR A 113 0.55 5.09 -18.57
C THR A 113 1.20 6.43 -18.29
N PHE A 114 0.43 7.44 -17.92
CA PHE A 114 0.99 8.74 -17.55
C PHE A 114 1.87 8.63 -16.30
N ALA A 115 1.39 7.99 -15.23
CA ALA A 115 2.11 7.87 -13.96
C ALA A 115 3.47 7.19 -14.13
N LEU A 116 3.55 6.13 -14.93
CA LEU A 116 4.76 5.32 -15.10
C LEU A 116 5.61 5.70 -16.32
N ARG A 117 5.24 6.73 -17.10
CA ARG A 117 6.02 7.12 -18.28
C ARG A 117 7.46 7.48 -17.91
N ASN A 118 8.40 7.21 -18.81
CA ASN A 118 9.83 7.45 -18.60
C ASN A 118 10.41 6.72 -17.37
N THR A 119 9.74 5.68 -16.91
CA THR A 119 10.27 4.72 -15.95
C THR A 119 10.48 3.37 -16.65
N ASN A 120 11.11 2.44 -15.93
CA ASN A 120 11.21 1.05 -16.38
C ASN A 120 10.05 0.19 -15.84
N TRP A 121 9.04 0.82 -15.22
CA TRP A 121 7.89 0.12 -14.66
C TRP A 121 6.77 0.01 -15.69
N THR A 122 6.23 -1.20 -15.80
CA THR A 122 5.02 -1.51 -16.58
C THR A 122 3.86 -1.79 -15.63
N PHE A 123 2.67 -1.92 -16.20
CA PHE A 123 1.49 -2.30 -15.45
C PHE A 123 0.57 -3.22 -16.26
N THR A 124 -0.32 -3.91 -15.55
CA THR A 124 -1.42 -4.72 -16.09
C THR A 124 -2.68 -4.47 -15.25
N SER A 125 -3.86 -4.75 -15.79
CA SER A 125 -5.13 -4.69 -15.05
C SER A 125 -6.06 -5.83 -15.48
N ASP A 126 -6.93 -6.28 -14.58
CA ASP A 126 -8.01 -7.24 -14.88
C ASP A 126 -9.35 -6.56 -15.22
N PHE A 127 -9.38 -5.23 -15.18
CA PHE A 127 -10.53 -4.40 -15.53
C PHE A 127 -10.14 -3.24 -16.46
N ASP A 128 -11.13 -2.75 -17.20
CA ASP A 128 -11.02 -1.60 -18.11
C ASP A 128 -12.25 -0.70 -17.89
N GLU A 129 -12.06 0.32 -17.05
CA GLU A 129 -13.09 1.27 -16.66
C GLU A 129 -12.57 2.70 -16.83
N ASP A 130 -13.51 3.64 -16.93
CA ASP A 130 -13.25 5.08 -16.94
C ASP A 130 -13.42 5.66 -15.54
N GLY A 131 -12.55 6.60 -15.18
CA GLY A 131 -12.57 7.31 -13.91
C GLY A 131 -12.34 8.80 -14.11
N TYR A 132 -12.56 9.58 -13.06
CA TYR A 132 -12.29 11.00 -13.04
C TYR A 132 -11.31 11.36 -11.94
N ILE A 133 -10.19 11.98 -12.31
CA ILE A 133 -9.23 12.54 -11.37
C ILE A 133 -8.94 13.98 -11.80
N GLU A 134 -9.43 14.97 -11.05
CA GLU A 134 -9.32 16.38 -11.44
C GLU A 134 -7.87 16.85 -11.57
N ALA A 135 -7.05 16.61 -10.54
CA ALA A 135 -5.68 17.09 -10.43
C ALA A 135 -4.68 15.93 -10.44
N PHE A 136 -4.67 15.16 -11.52
CA PHE A 136 -3.70 14.07 -11.68
C PHE A 136 -2.38 14.56 -12.27
N GLY A 137 -1.25 14.12 -11.70
CA GLY A 137 0.10 14.50 -12.10
C GLY A 137 0.76 15.51 -11.15
N ASN A 138 1.94 16.00 -11.52
CA ASN A 138 2.78 16.87 -10.68
C ASN A 138 3.06 16.30 -9.27
N ASP A 139 3.07 14.99 -9.09
CA ASP A 139 3.40 14.33 -7.83
C ASP A 139 4.37 13.17 -8.07
N ASN A 140 4.86 12.57 -6.99
CA ASN A 140 5.64 11.35 -7.07
C ASN A 140 4.78 10.16 -7.48
N ILE A 141 5.39 9.22 -8.18
CA ILE A 141 4.71 8.10 -8.82
C ILE A 141 3.92 7.24 -7.81
N VAL A 142 4.46 7.00 -6.61
CA VAL A 142 3.77 6.18 -5.59
C VAL A 142 2.43 6.81 -5.22
N LYS A 143 2.40 8.14 -5.02
CA LYS A 143 1.14 8.85 -4.76
C LYS A 143 0.20 8.85 -5.97
N LEU A 144 0.72 8.95 -7.19
CA LEU A 144 -0.13 8.86 -8.39
C LEU A 144 -0.77 7.48 -8.51
N VAL A 145 -0.05 6.40 -8.23
CA VAL A 145 -0.62 5.04 -8.20
C VAL A 145 -1.69 4.91 -7.11
N ASN A 146 -1.47 5.48 -5.93
CA ASN A 146 -2.50 5.49 -4.88
C ASN A 146 -3.74 6.30 -5.28
N GLN A 147 -3.57 7.45 -5.94
CA GLN A 147 -4.70 8.24 -6.49
C GLN A 147 -5.51 7.45 -7.53
N ILE A 148 -4.85 6.64 -8.37
CA ILE A 148 -5.53 5.72 -9.29
C ILE A 148 -6.35 4.72 -8.47
N CYS A 149 -5.76 4.06 -7.48
CA CYS A 149 -6.45 3.08 -6.65
C CYS A 149 -7.69 3.66 -5.94
N GLU A 150 -7.57 4.86 -5.39
CA GLU A 150 -8.67 5.59 -4.77
C GLU A 150 -9.79 5.92 -5.77
N ALA A 151 -9.45 6.43 -6.96
CA ALA A 151 -10.43 6.86 -7.96
C ALA A 151 -11.18 5.69 -8.62
N PHE A 152 -10.50 4.55 -8.79
CA PHE A 152 -11.05 3.36 -9.41
C PHE A 152 -11.55 2.32 -8.41
N GLU A 153 -11.51 2.62 -7.10
CA GLU A 153 -11.88 1.70 -6.01
C GLU A 153 -11.22 0.32 -6.22
N CYS A 154 -9.91 0.32 -6.47
CA CYS A 154 -9.12 -0.87 -6.77
C CYS A 154 -7.88 -0.97 -5.88
N GLU A 155 -7.21 -2.11 -5.95
CA GLU A 155 -5.95 -2.42 -5.29
C GLU A 155 -4.86 -2.64 -6.33
N TYR A 156 -3.59 -2.58 -5.90
CA TYR A 156 -2.48 -3.00 -6.74
C TYR A 156 -1.50 -3.91 -6.01
N GLU A 157 -0.87 -4.81 -6.75
CA GLU A 157 0.25 -5.60 -6.27
C GLU A 157 1.48 -5.44 -7.16
N ILE A 158 2.64 -5.60 -6.55
CA ILE A 158 3.91 -5.71 -7.25
C ILE A 158 4.09 -7.18 -7.64
N THR A 159 4.08 -7.46 -8.95
CA THR A 159 4.20 -8.83 -9.48
C THR A 159 5.63 -9.16 -9.91
N SER A 160 6.47 -8.16 -10.12
CA SER A 160 7.90 -8.30 -10.41
C SER A 160 8.68 -7.04 -10.06
N ASN A 161 10.00 -7.06 -10.26
CA ASN A 161 10.89 -5.89 -10.08
C ASN A 161 10.64 -4.73 -11.06
N SER A 162 9.67 -4.87 -11.98
CA SER A 162 9.35 -3.86 -12.98
C SER A 162 7.88 -3.85 -13.39
N ASN A 163 6.99 -4.54 -12.66
CA ASN A 163 5.56 -4.58 -13.00
C ASN A 163 4.67 -4.50 -11.77
N ILE A 164 3.60 -3.72 -11.89
CA ILE A 164 2.46 -3.74 -10.96
C ILE A 164 1.19 -4.26 -11.66
N HIS A 165 0.29 -4.86 -10.91
CA HIS A 165 -1.00 -5.34 -11.39
C HIS A 165 -2.12 -4.68 -10.61
N PHE A 166 -3.10 -4.08 -11.31
CA PHE A 166 -4.30 -3.50 -10.72
C PHE A 166 -5.45 -4.50 -10.78
N SER A 167 -6.16 -4.64 -9.66
CA SER A 167 -7.36 -5.48 -9.57
C SER A 167 -8.39 -4.85 -8.64
N LYS A 168 -9.68 -5.12 -8.85
CA LYS A 168 -10.74 -4.68 -7.92
C LYS A 168 -10.60 -5.34 -6.55
N MET A 169 -9.99 -6.52 -6.47
CA MET A 169 -9.78 -7.24 -5.24
C MET A 169 -8.64 -8.26 -5.43
N LEU A 170 -7.52 -8.07 -4.74
CA LEU A 170 -6.39 -9.01 -4.77
C LEU A 170 -6.54 -10.18 -3.80
N GLY A 171 -7.48 -10.06 -2.85
CA GLY A 171 -7.81 -11.11 -1.91
C GLY A 171 -8.24 -12.38 -2.64
N PRO A 172 -7.55 -13.51 -2.46
CA PRO A 172 -7.89 -14.72 -3.19
C PRO A 172 -9.19 -15.30 -2.63
N ASP A 173 -10.13 -15.68 -3.51
CA ASP A 173 -11.29 -16.50 -3.15
C ASP A 173 -10.84 -17.95 -2.95
N ASN A 174 -10.18 -18.18 -1.83
CA ASN A 174 -9.72 -19.50 -1.45
C ASN A 174 -10.80 -20.17 -0.62
N ASP A 175 -11.12 -21.43 -0.92
CA ASP A 175 -11.92 -22.33 -0.07
C ASP A 175 -11.25 -22.63 1.30
N PHE A 176 -10.34 -21.76 1.75
CA PHE A 176 -9.66 -21.86 3.01
C PHE A 176 -10.65 -21.57 4.14
N VAL A 177 -11.04 -22.64 4.83
CA VAL A 177 -11.90 -22.53 6.00
C VAL A 177 -11.05 -22.14 7.21
N TYR A 178 -11.37 -20.99 7.80
CA TYR A 178 -10.85 -20.57 9.10
C TYR A 178 -11.64 -21.27 10.22
N GLN A 179 -11.01 -22.21 10.92
CA GLN A 179 -11.63 -23.01 11.98
C GLN A 179 -10.86 -22.89 13.31
N TYR A 180 -11.55 -22.38 14.33
CA TYR A 180 -11.03 -22.30 15.69
C TYR A 180 -10.71 -23.70 16.24
N GLY A 181 -9.50 -23.87 16.77
CA GLY A 181 -9.00 -25.14 17.30
C GLY A 181 -8.23 -25.99 16.29
N ASP A 182 -8.31 -25.68 14.99
CA ASP A 182 -7.52 -26.35 13.95
C ASP A 182 -6.41 -25.43 13.42
N ASN A 183 -6.75 -24.49 12.53
CA ASN A 183 -5.83 -23.52 11.93
C ASN A 183 -5.88 -22.13 12.59
N ILE A 184 -6.78 -21.91 13.55
CA ILE A 184 -6.81 -20.70 14.36
C ILE A 184 -6.63 -21.04 15.85
N ILE A 185 -5.59 -20.45 16.45
CA ILE A 185 -5.27 -20.60 17.89
C ILE A 185 -6.16 -19.68 18.73
N GLU A 186 -6.38 -18.45 18.27
CA GLU A 186 -7.16 -17.43 18.97
C GLU A 186 -7.82 -16.51 17.94
N LEU A 187 -9.08 -16.14 18.19
CA LEU A 187 -9.79 -15.09 17.47
C LEU A 187 -10.01 -13.93 18.43
N SER A 188 -9.42 -12.78 18.13
CA SER A 188 -9.61 -11.57 18.92
C SER A 188 -10.46 -10.58 18.16
N LYS A 189 -11.65 -10.25 18.67
CA LYS A 189 -12.49 -9.22 18.08
C LYS A 189 -12.28 -7.89 18.80
N SER A 190 -11.84 -6.87 18.07
CA SER A 190 -11.83 -5.48 18.52
C SER A 190 -13.01 -4.72 17.91
N VAL A 191 -13.70 -3.93 18.72
CA VAL A 191 -14.79 -3.05 18.29
C VAL A 191 -14.51 -1.65 18.79
N ASN A 192 -14.36 -0.70 17.87
CA ASN A 192 -14.16 0.71 18.18
C ASN A 192 -15.37 1.53 17.71
N THR A 193 -15.91 2.38 18.59
CA THR A 193 -17.02 3.28 18.29
C THR A 193 -16.70 4.75 18.48
N ASP A 194 -15.43 5.10 18.74
CA ASP A 194 -15.02 6.50 18.99
C ASP A 194 -15.37 7.41 17.79
N ASN A 195 -15.24 6.86 16.58
CA ASN A 195 -15.52 7.54 15.32
C ASN A 195 -16.96 7.31 14.80
N LEU A 196 -17.83 6.61 15.55
CA LEU A 196 -19.20 6.32 15.09
C LEU A 196 -20.02 7.62 15.00
N ARG A 197 -20.43 7.98 13.78
CA ARG A 197 -21.22 9.18 13.47
C ARG A 197 -22.40 8.81 12.59
N THR A 198 -23.53 9.48 12.78
CA THR A 198 -24.79 9.16 12.07
C THR A 198 -25.31 10.33 11.24
N ARG A 199 -24.62 11.48 11.25
CA ARG A 199 -24.94 12.63 10.41
C ARG A 199 -23.67 13.38 10.02
N ILE A 200 -23.64 13.89 8.79
CA ILE A 200 -22.54 14.72 8.27
C ILE A 200 -23.12 15.84 7.41
N SER A 201 -22.54 17.03 7.50
CA SER A 201 -22.78 18.10 6.53
C SER A 201 -21.58 18.20 5.60
N ALA A 202 -21.83 18.47 4.31
CA ALA A 202 -20.78 18.67 3.34
C ALA A 202 -21.02 19.96 2.57
N LYS A 203 -19.95 20.72 2.38
CA LYS A 203 -19.92 21.97 1.60
C LYS A 203 -19.18 21.76 0.29
N GLY A 204 -19.82 22.12 -0.82
CA GLY A 204 -19.26 22.13 -2.16
C GLY A 204 -19.05 23.55 -2.70
N LYS A 205 -18.80 23.62 -4.00
CA LYS A 205 -18.59 24.86 -4.74
C LYS A 205 -19.78 25.81 -4.61
N ASP A 206 -19.51 27.12 -4.68
CA ASP A 206 -20.52 28.17 -4.69
C ASP A 206 -21.47 28.14 -3.47
N ASN A 207 -20.95 27.68 -2.32
CA ASN A 207 -21.70 27.46 -1.07
C ASN A 207 -22.82 26.42 -1.20
N LEU A 208 -22.69 25.45 -2.10
CA LEU A 208 -23.52 24.24 -2.08
C LEU A 208 -23.37 23.56 -0.72
N VAL A 209 -24.47 23.23 -0.04
CA VAL A 209 -24.45 22.53 1.25
C VAL A 209 -25.45 21.39 1.20
N VAL A 210 -24.98 20.19 1.54
CA VAL A 210 -25.82 19.00 1.71
C VAL A 210 -25.66 18.46 3.12
N ARG A 211 -26.69 17.74 3.60
CA ARG A 211 -26.66 17.07 4.90
C ARG A 211 -27.23 15.68 4.77
N TYR A 212 -26.44 14.68 5.14
CA TYR A 212 -26.81 13.28 5.12
C TYR A 212 -27.04 12.78 6.55
N THR A 213 -28.14 12.07 6.80
CA THR A 213 -28.40 11.36 8.07
C THR A 213 -28.56 9.88 7.78
N SER A 214 -27.73 9.04 8.40
CA SER A 214 -27.78 7.60 8.26
C SER A 214 -29.04 7.01 8.93
N PRO A 215 -29.65 5.96 8.36
CA PRO A 215 -30.67 5.15 9.05
C PRO A 215 -30.20 4.63 10.43
N GLN A 216 -28.90 4.47 10.63
CA GLN A 216 -28.32 4.07 11.92
C GLN A 216 -28.56 5.10 13.03
N ALA A 217 -28.95 6.34 12.70
CA ALA A 217 -29.41 7.33 13.68
C ALA A 217 -30.63 6.84 14.48
N ALA A 218 -31.48 5.97 13.89
CA ALA A 218 -32.60 5.36 14.60
C ALA A 218 -32.13 4.50 15.79
N LYS A 219 -30.95 3.89 15.67
CA LYS A 219 -30.35 3.03 16.71
C LYS A 219 -29.46 3.82 17.67
N TRP A 220 -28.62 4.71 17.13
CA TRP A 220 -27.53 5.34 17.89
C TRP A 220 -27.75 6.81 18.23
N GLY A 221 -28.90 7.37 17.83
CA GLY A 221 -29.19 8.79 17.88
C GLY A 221 -28.44 9.57 16.80
N ILE A 222 -28.66 10.88 16.76
CA ILE A 222 -27.93 11.80 15.89
C ILE A 222 -26.55 12.09 16.51
N ARG A 223 -25.49 11.79 15.77
CA ARG A 223 -24.09 12.03 16.14
C ARG A 223 -23.40 12.70 14.96
N ASP A 224 -23.10 13.98 15.10
CA ASP A 224 -22.51 14.79 14.03
C ASP A 224 -21.02 14.47 13.84
N ALA A 225 -20.64 14.12 12.62
CA ALA A 225 -19.26 14.12 12.16
C ALA A 225 -18.76 15.55 11.98
N ASP A 226 -17.44 15.69 11.84
CA ASP A 226 -16.87 16.94 11.36
C ASP A 226 -17.40 17.25 9.96
N ASP A 227 -17.67 18.53 9.70
CA ASP A 227 -18.16 18.96 8.39
C ASP A 227 -17.07 18.73 7.33
N MET A 228 -17.49 18.21 6.17
CA MET A 228 -16.60 18.01 5.02
C MET A 228 -16.69 19.22 4.09
N SER A 229 -15.57 19.63 3.49
CA SER A 229 -15.55 20.66 2.45
C SER A 229 -14.82 20.16 1.22
N ASP A 230 -15.45 20.26 0.06
CA ASP A 230 -14.86 19.89 -1.22
C ASP A 230 -15.39 20.77 -2.36
N GLU A 231 -14.67 21.86 -2.65
CA GLU A 231 -14.99 22.86 -3.69
C GLU A 231 -15.00 22.31 -5.13
N ARG A 232 -14.62 21.03 -5.32
CA ARG A 232 -14.67 20.36 -6.62
C ARG A 232 -16.09 19.95 -7.01
N PHE A 233 -16.98 19.78 -6.02
CA PHE A 233 -18.34 19.36 -6.24
C PHE A 233 -19.25 20.58 -6.42
N SER A 234 -19.75 20.76 -7.63
CA SER A 234 -20.81 21.73 -7.95
C SER A 234 -22.20 21.10 -8.05
N ASP A 235 -22.29 19.77 -7.90
CA ASP A 235 -23.52 19.00 -7.99
C ASP A 235 -23.92 18.41 -6.63
N SER A 236 -25.21 18.52 -6.30
CA SER A 236 -25.75 18.12 -5.00
C SER A 236 -25.75 16.62 -4.81
N ASP A 237 -26.06 15.84 -5.85
CA ASP A 237 -26.21 14.39 -5.74
C ASP A 237 -24.84 13.74 -5.54
N ASN A 238 -23.85 14.15 -6.32
CA ASN A 238 -22.47 13.70 -6.18
C ASN A 238 -21.86 14.07 -4.82
N LEU A 239 -22.14 15.29 -4.31
CA LEU A 239 -21.68 15.71 -2.99
C LEU A 239 -22.37 14.92 -1.87
N MET A 240 -23.67 14.63 -2.02
CA MET A 240 -24.43 13.79 -1.09
C MET A 240 -23.88 12.36 -1.05
N ASP A 241 -23.57 11.78 -2.21
CA ASP A 241 -22.98 10.45 -2.31
C ASP A 241 -21.59 10.39 -1.66
N LYS A 242 -20.77 11.41 -1.89
CA LYS A 242 -19.48 11.53 -1.19
C LYS A 242 -19.65 11.64 0.32
N ALA A 243 -20.58 12.47 0.79
CA ALA A 243 -20.87 12.64 2.21
C ALA A 243 -21.31 11.32 2.85
N ARG A 244 -22.18 10.57 2.16
CA ARG A 244 -22.60 9.22 2.57
C ARG A 244 -21.41 8.26 2.67
N LYS A 245 -20.56 8.17 1.63
CA LYS A 245 -19.38 7.28 1.62
C LYS A 245 -18.35 7.62 2.70
N SER A 246 -18.26 8.89 3.09
CA SER A 246 -17.28 9.36 4.09
C SER A 246 -17.75 9.17 5.53
N LEU A 247 -19.06 8.95 5.76
CA LEU A 247 -19.62 8.81 7.09
C LEU A 247 -19.36 7.41 7.67
N LYS A 248 -18.68 7.34 8.81
CA LYS A 248 -18.48 6.12 9.58
C LYS A 248 -19.69 5.83 10.47
N ASP A 249 -20.75 5.28 9.88
CA ASP A 249 -22.03 5.03 10.56
C ASP A 249 -22.19 3.64 11.20
N GLN A 250 -21.10 2.86 11.20
CA GLN A 250 -20.99 1.57 11.87
C GLN A 250 -19.76 1.51 12.77
N PRO A 251 -19.75 0.67 13.82
CA PRO A 251 -18.55 0.39 14.58
C PRO A 251 -17.42 -0.12 13.67
N GLU A 252 -16.21 0.37 13.90
CA GLU A 252 -15.01 -0.15 13.25
C GLU A 252 -14.68 -1.49 13.92
N ILE A 253 -14.68 -2.56 13.12
CA ILE A 253 -14.46 -3.93 13.60
C ILE A 253 -13.16 -4.45 13.00
N SER A 254 -12.33 -5.03 13.85
CA SER A 254 -11.14 -5.79 13.46
C SER A 254 -11.20 -7.18 14.11
N ILE A 255 -10.84 -8.22 13.35
CA ILE A 255 -10.82 -9.63 13.75
C ILE A 255 -9.41 -10.15 13.53
#